data_AF-A0A842MTD2-F1
#
_entry.id   AF-A0A842MTD2-F1
#
_cell.length_a   1.000
_cell.length_b   1.000
_cell.length_c   1.000
_cell.angle_alpha   90.00
_cell.angle_beta   90.00
_cell.angle_gamma   90.00
#
_symmetry.space_group_name_H-M   'P 1'
#
loop_
_entity.id
_entity.type
_entity.pdbx_description
1 polymer ?
#
loop_
_entity_poly.entity_id
_entity_poly.type
_entity_poly.pdbx_seq_one_letter_code
_entity_poly.pdbx_strand_id
1 'polypeptide(L)'
;MVEAALTEEDRKNLRILREELPKVRLLLEELIETLEVLGDEDLMKSIKASERDIREGKLISLGKLLKELGLNEREVSTSLHQ
;
A
#
# COMPACT_ATOMS: atom_id res chain seq x y z
N MET A 1 -30.72 -39.14 8.12
CA MET A 1 -29.92 -37.99 7.65
C MET A 1 -28.47 -38.29 7.99
N VAL A 2 -27.57 -38.30 7.02
CA VAL A 2 -26.13 -38.48 7.30
C VAL A 2 -25.59 -37.10 7.65
N GLU A 3 -25.20 -36.92 8.90
CA GLU A 3 -24.50 -35.72 9.34
C GLU A 3 -23.15 -35.70 8.62
N ALA A 4 -22.86 -34.65 7.86
CA ALA A 4 -21.58 -34.52 7.20
C ALA A 4 -20.49 -34.32 8.25
N ALA A 5 -19.85 -35.42 8.67
CA ALA A 5 -18.71 -35.38 9.56
C ALA A 5 -17.47 -35.01 8.74
N LEU A 6 -16.94 -33.80 8.95
CA LEU A 6 -15.64 -33.41 8.42
C LEU A 6 -14.58 -34.42 8.90
N THR A 7 -13.84 -34.97 7.96
CA THR A 7 -12.70 -35.84 8.24
C THR A 7 -11.55 -35.03 8.83
N GLU A 8 -10.56 -35.70 9.42
CA GLU A 8 -9.35 -35.01 9.91
C GLU A 8 -8.58 -34.31 8.78
N GLU A 9 -8.60 -34.87 7.56
CA GLU A 9 -8.00 -34.22 6.39
C GLU A 9 -8.75 -32.94 6.02
N ASP A 10 -10.09 -32.94 6.09
CA ASP A 10 -10.88 -31.72 5.87
C ASP A 10 -10.54 -30.64 6.90
N ARG A 11 -10.39 -31.02 8.18
CA ARG A 11 -10.00 -30.08 9.26
C ARG A 11 -8.61 -29.50 9.02
N LYS A 12 -7.66 -30.31 8.56
CA LYS A 12 -6.31 -29.88 8.21
C LYS A 12 -6.33 -28.89 7.04
N ASN A 13 -7.07 -29.21 5.97
CA ASN A 13 -7.19 -28.34 4.81
C ASN A 13 -7.84 -27.00 5.16
N LEU A 14 -8.88 -26.99 6.01
CA LEU A 14 -9.49 -25.76 6.49
C LEU A 14 -8.54 -24.89 7.33
N ARG A 15 -7.65 -25.50 8.13
CA ARG A 15 -6.63 -24.74 8.87
C ARG A 15 -5.64 -24.08 7.93
N ILE A 16 -5.17 -24.81 6.92
CA ILE A 16 -4.27 -24.27 5.90
C ILE A 16 -4.94 -23.12 5.17
N LEU A 17 -6.19 -23.28 4.71
CA LEU A 17 -6.92 -22.21 4.04
C LEU A 17 -7.09 -20.97 4.92
N ARG A 18 -7.42 -21.14 6.20
CA ARG A 18 -7.52 -20.03 7.15
C ARG A 18 -6.21 -19.26 7.30
N GLU A 19 -5.07 -19.95 7.24
CA GLU A 19 -3.74 -19.36 7.43
C GLU A 19 -3.18 -18.75 6.15
N GLU A 20 -3.43 -19.35 4.99
CA GLU A 20 -2.83 -18.94 3.72
C GLU A 20 -3.72 -17.97 2.92
N LEU A 21 -5.05 -18.10 2.97
CA LEU A 21 -5.94 -17.20 2.20
C LEU A 21 -5.76 -15.72 2.54
N PRO A 22 -5.57 -15.30 3.81
CA PRO A 22 -5.31 -13.89 4.11
C PRO A 22 -4.02 -13.39 3.47
N LYS A 23 -2.97 -14.22 3.40
CA LYS A 23 -1.69 -13.86 2.79
C LYS A 23 -1.84 -13.74 1.28
N VAL A 24 -2.52 -14.69 0.64
CA VAL A 24 -2.82 -14.64 -0.80
C VAL A 24 -3.65 -13.42 -1.15
N ARG A 25 -4.65 -13.08 -0.32
CA ARG A 25 -5.45 -11.87 -0.52
C ARG A 25 -4.57 -10.61 -0.47
N LEU A 26 -3.70 -10.48 0.54
CA LEU A 26 -2.80 -9.33 0.66
C LEU A 26 -1.89 -9.19 -0.56
N LEU A 27 -1.27 -10.29 -1.00
CA LEU A 27 -0.42 -10.28 -2.20
C LEU A 27 -1.19 -9.87 -3.46
N LEU A 28 -2.46 -10.25 -3.55
CA LEU A 28 -3.32 -9.86 -4.68
C LEU A 28 -3.68 -8.38 -4.60
N GLU A 29 -3.99 -7.85 -3.42
CA GLU A 29 -4.24 -6.42 -3.20
C GLU A 29 -3.02 -5.59 -3.60
N GLU A 30 -1.83 -5.93 -3.10
CA GLU A 30 -0.56 -5.26 -3.45
C GLU A 30 -0.26 -5.32 -4.96
N LEU A 31 -0.56 -6.46 -5.60
CA LEU A 31 -0.38 -6.62 -7.05
C LEU A 31 -1.36 -5.73 -7.82
N ILE A 32 -2.63 -5.65 -7.40
CA ILE A 32 -3.62 -4.79 -8.04
C ILE A 32 -3.18 -3.33 -7.94
N GLU A 33 -2.80 -2.85 -6.76
CA GLU A 33 -2.30 -1.48 -6.57
C GLU A 33 -1.08 -1.19 -7.45
N THR A 34 -0.15 -2.15 -7.55
CA THR A 34 1.02 -2.03 -8.44
C THR A 34 0.58 -1.87 -9.90
N LEU A 35 -0.38 -2.68 -10.36
CA LEU A 35 -0.89 -2.60 -11.73
C LEU A 35 -1.67 -1.32 -12.00
N GLU A 36 -2.40 -0.79 -11.01
CA GLU A 36 -3.09 0.49 -11.10
C GLU A 36 -2.09 1.64 -11.32
N VAL A 37 -1.00 1.66 -10.54
CA VAL A 37 0.07 2.66 -10.72
C VAL A 37 0.76 2.51 -12.07
N LEU A 38 1.09 1.29 -12.48
CA LEU A 38 1.77 1.03 -13.76
C LEU A 38 0.87 1.33 -14.97
N GLY A 39 -0.45 1.20 -14.83
CA GLY A 39 -1.43 1.47 -15.86
C GLY A 39 -1.71 2.96 -16.07
N ASP A 40 -1.39 3.81 -15.11
CA ASP A 40 -1.55 5.26 -15.20
C ASP A 40 -0.30 5.92 -15.84
N GLU A 41 -0.41 6.27 -17.12
CA GLU A 41 0.68 6.89 -17.87
C GLU A 41 1.14 8.23 -17.30
N ASP A 42 0.23 9.05 -16.78
CA ASP A 42 0.53 10.39 -16.30
C ASP A 42 1.16 10.34 -14.91
N LEU A 43 0.71 9.42 -14.06
CA LEU A 43 1.39 9.09 -12.82
C LEU A 43 2.80 8.56 -13.09
N MET A 44 2.98 7.64 -14.05
CA MET A 44 4.30 7.12 -14.41
C MET A 44 5.24 8.19 -14.98
N LYS A 45 4.72 9.16 -15.74
CA LYS A 45 5.50 10.34 -16.17
C LYS A 45 5.92 11.19 -14.97
N SER A 46 5.01 11.40 -14.03
CA SER A 46 5.26 12.18 -12.81
C SER A 46 6.32 11.52 -11.93
N ILE A 47 6.25 10.21 -11.73
CA ILE A 47 7.26 9.42 -11.00
C ILE A 47 8.64 9.60 -11.64
N LYS A 48 8.76 9.43 -12.97
CA LYS A 48 10.03 9.60 -13.69
C LYS A 48 10.58 11.03 -13.60
N ALA A 49 9.71 12.04 -13.55
CA ALA A 49 10.12 13.41 -13.32
C ALA A 49 10.67 13.59 -11.90
N SER A 50 9.98 13.08 -10.89
CA SER A 50 10.44 13.10 -9.49
C SER A 50 11.77 12.36 -9.28
N GLU A 51 11.96 11.19 -9.92
CA GLU A 51 13.25 10.47 -9.88
C GLU A 51 14.41 11.31 -10.44
N ARG A 52 14.13 12.09 -11.49
CA ARG A 52 15.11 13.00 -12.08
C ARG A 52 15.41 14.16 -11.15
N ASP A 53 14.39 14.75 -10.53
CA ASP A 53 14.56 15.83 -9.57
C ASP A 53 15.40 15.39 -8.36
N ILE A 54 15.19 14.17 -7.85
CA ILE A 54 16.03 13.58 -6.81
C ILE A 54 17.49 13.48 -7.27
N ARG A 55 17.72 12.94 -8.47
CA ARG A 55 19.07 12.79 -9.04
C ARG A 55 19.79 14.12 -9.24
N GLU A 56 19.06 15.15 -9.61
CA GLU A 56 19.56 16.51 -9.84
C GLU A 56 19.64 17.34 -8.54
N GLY A 57 19.25 16.78 -7.39
CA GLY A 57 19.27 17.48 -6.10
C GLY A 57 18.21 18.56 -5.95
N LYS A 58 17.15 18.55 -6.78
CA LYS A 58 16.01 19.46 -6.72
C LYS A 58 15.04 19.04 -5.61
N LEU A 59 15.53 19.10 -4.38
CA LEU A 59 14.78 18.73 -3.18
C LEU A 59 14.39 19.97 -2.38
N ILE A 60 13.25 19.90 -1.71
CA ILE A 60 12.81 20.89 -0.73
C ILE A 60 12.77 20.23 0.65
N SER A 61 13.25 20.93 1.68
CA SER A 61 13.10 20.43 3.05
C SER A 61 11.65 20.57 3.51
N LEU A 62 11.20 19.66 4.38
CA LEU A 62 9.84 19.70 4.93
C LEU A 62 9.51 21.06 5.55
N GLY A 63 10.40 21.64 6.37
CA GLY A 63 10.16 22.94 6.98
C GLY A 63 10.03 24.09 5.96
N LYS A 64 10.78 24.04 4.85
CA LYS A 64 10.66 25.03 3.78
C LYS A 64 9.34 24.84 3.02
N LEU A 65 8.96 23.59 2.72
CA LEU A 65 7.68 23.27 2.08
C LEU A 65 6.49 23.73 2.93
N LEU A 66 6.49 23.45 4.24
CA LEU A 66 5.42 23.88 5.14
C LEU A 66 5.30 25.40 5.19
N LYS A 67 6.43 26.11 5.22
CA LYS A 67 6.44 27.57 5.13
C LYS A 67 5.86 28.09 3.81
N GLU A 68 6.18 27.46 2.68
CA GLU A 68 5.62 27.82 1.36
C GLU A 68 4.11 27.57 1.28
N LEU A 69 3.62 26.51 1.94
CA LEU A 69 2.20 26.18 2.01
C LEU A 69 1.44 26.94 3.10
N GLY A 70 2.12 27.75 3.92
CA GLY A 70 1.51 28.47 5.05
C GLY A 70 1.02 27.55 6.18
N LEU A 71 1.58 26.34 6.29
CA LEU A 71 1.17 25.33 7.25
C LEU A 71 2.10 25.33 8.48
N ASN A 72 1.53 25.03 9.65
CA ASN A 72 2.31 24.82 10.88
C ASN A 72 2.60 23.32 11.07
N GLU A 73 3.84 22.99 11.44
CA GLU A 73 4.29 21.61 11.75
C GLU A 73 3.38 20.88 12.76
N ARG A 74 2.77 21.61 13.71
CA ARG A 74 1.88 21.05 14.72
C ARG A 74 0.53 20.60 14.15
N GLU A 75 0.02 21.27 13.12
CA GLU A 75 -1.28 20.95 12.49
C GLU A 75 -1.16 19.73 11.58
N VAL A 76 0.00 19.56 10.94
CA VAL A 76 0.28 18.41 10.06
C VAL A 76 0.54 17.13 10.85
N SER A 77 1.23 17.21 11.99
CA SER A 77 1.53 16.04 12.83
C SER A 77 0.28 15.36 13.41
N THR A 78 -0.79 16.12 13.68
CA THR A 78 -2.07 15.58 14.19
C THR A 78 -2.89 14.87 13.11
N SER A 79 -2.70 15.22 11.83
CA SER A 79 -3.45 14.65 10.70
C SER A 79 -2.81 13.36 10.15
N LEU A 80 -1.52 13.13 10.40
CA LEU A 80 -0.78 11.94 9.94
C LEU A 80 -0.90 10.72 10.88
N HIS A 81 -1.56 10.87 12.04
CA HIS A 81 -1.74 9.82 13.06
C HIS A 81 -3.22 9.41 13.23
N GLN A 82 -4.11 9.83 12.33
CA GLN A 82 -5.50 9.37 12.24
C GLN A 82 -5.64 8.45 11.03
#